data_AF-A0A970MET6-F1
#
_entry.id   AF-A0A970MET6-F1
#
_cell.length_a   1.000
_cell.length_b   1.000
_cell.length_c   1.000
_cell.angle_alpha   90.00
_cell.angle_beta   90.00
_cell.angle_gamma   90.00
#
_symmetry.space_group_name_H-M   'P 1'
#
loop_
_entity.id
_entity.type
_entity.pdbx_description
1 polymer ?
#
loop_
_entity_poly.entity_id
_entity_poly.type
_entity_poly.pdbx_seq_one_letter_code
_entity_poly.pdbx_strand_id
1 'polypeptide(L)' 'MEEQKQKISWAGFVETAIVNFFQEHELEKLSLEDGKGNKAKLSRQKENTIKVEYTSTTTL' A
#
# COMPACT_ATOMS: atom_id res chain seq x y z
N MET A 1 -2.57 -18.75 21.52
CA MET A 1 -2.09 -18.86 20.12
C MET A 1 -1.56 -17.50 19.75
N GLU A 2 -0.24 -17.32 19.79
CA GLU A 2 0.36 -16.13 19.20
C GLU A 2 0.16 -16.24 17.69
N GLU A 3 -0.78 -15.44 17.20
CA GLU A 3 -1.01 -15.24 15.78
C GLU A 3 0.34 -14.85 15.18
N GLN A 4 0.96 -15.77 14.44
CA GLN A 4 2.23 -15.52 13.78
C GLN A 4 1.99 -14.44 12.75
N LYS A 5 2.12 -13.18 13.18
CA LYS A 5 2.04 -12.01 12.33
C LYS A 5 3.23 -12.15 11.39
N GLN A 6 2.98 -12.78 10.24
CA GLN A 6 3.98 -12.94 9.20
C GLN A 6 4.59 -11.55 9.02
N LYS A 7 5.92 -11.45 9.05
CA LYS A 7 6.61 -10.19 8.76
C LYS A 7 6.43 -9.91 7.28
N ILE A 8 5.25 -9.44 6.91
CA ILE A 8 4.95 -8.99 5.55
C ILE A 8 5.74 -7.69 5.39
N SER A 9 6.59 -7.62 4.37
CA SER A 9 7.28 -6.38 3.99
C SER A 9 6.26 -5.27 3.73
N TRP A 10 6.67 -4.01 3.88
CA TRP A 10 5.80 -2.87 3.59
C TRP A 10 5.06 -3.02 2.25
N ALA A 11 5.79 -3.36 1.18
CA ALA A 11 5.20 -3.64 -0.13
C ALA A 11 4.09 -4.71 -0.07
N GLY A 12 4.36 -5.87 0.55
CA GLY A 12 3.37 -6.93 0.68
C GLY A 12 2.15 -6.52 1.51
N PHE A 13 2.31 -5.68 2.54
CA PHE A 13 1.18 -5.11 3.29
C PHE A 13 0.33 -4.21 2.40
N VAL A 14 0.96 -3.37 1.58
CA VAL A 14 0.26 -2.49 0.64
C VAL A 14 -0.47 -3.31 -0.43
N GLU A 15 0.19 -4.26 -1.07
CA GLU A 15 -0.39 -5.06 -2.17
C GLU A 15 -1.51 -6.00 -1.71
N THR A 16 -1.56 -6.34 -0.43
CA THR A 16 -2.61 -7.19 0.12
C THR A 16 -3.68 -6.36 0.80
N ALA A 17 -3.42 -5.86 2.02
CA ALA A 17 -4.41 -5.19 2.83
C ALA A 17 -4.89 -3.88 2.20
N ILE A 18 -3.96 -3.07 1.69
CA ILE A 18 -4.29 -1.72 1.23
C ILE A 18 -4.91 -1.74 -0.17
N VAL A 19 -4.42 -2.58 -1.09
CA VAL A 19 -5.04 -2.75 -2.42
C VAL A 19 -6.43 -3.35 -2.29
N ASN A 20 -6.63 -4.38 -1.45
CA ASN A 20 -7.97 -4.94 -1.20
C ASN A 20 -8.91 -3.86 -0.66
N PHE A 21 -8.49 -3.13 0.38
CA PHE A 21 -9.28 -2.01 0.93
C PHE A 21 -9.60 -0.94 -0.13
N PHE A 22 -8.62 -0.60 -0.97
CA PHE A 22 -8.79 0.37 -2.05
C PHE A 22 -9.79 -0.08 -3.11
N GLN A 23 -9.84 -1.39 -3.39
CA GLN A 23 -10.81 -2.00 -4.29
C GLN A 23 -12.19 -2.06 -3.66
N GLU A 24 -12.31 -2.59 -2.44
CA GLU A 24 -13.56 -2.79 -1.72
C GLU A 24 -14.32 -1.48 -1.47
N HIS A 25 -13.60 -0.39 -1.19
CA HIS A 25 -14.20 0.93 -0.97
C HIS A 25 -14.28 1.80 -2.24
N GLU A 26 -13.98 1.24 -3.40
CA GLU A 26 -14.03 1.94 -4.70
C GLU A 26 -13.27 3.28 -4.71
N LEU A 27 -12.16 3.34 -3.98
CA LEU A 27 -11.41 4.59 -3.82
C LEU A 27 -10.78 5.02 -5.15
N GLU A 28 -10.72 6.33 -5.38
CA GLU A 28 -10.03 6.91 -6.54
C GLU A 28 -8.53 7.15 -6.26
N LYS A 29 -8.17 7.48 -5.02
CA LYS A 29 -6.79 7.78 -4.63
C LYS A 29 -6.57 7.58 -3.14
N LEU A 30 -5.44 6.97 -2.79
CA LEU A 30 -5.02 6.72 -1.41
C LEU A 30 -3.51 6.99 -1.28
N SER A 31 -3.09 7.53 -0.16
CA SER A 31 -1.67 7.76 0.15
C SER A 31 -1.42 7.35 1.59
N LEU A 32 -0.36 6.61 1.82
CA LEU A 32 -0.02 6.04 3.12
C LEU A 32 1.48 6.13 3.38
N GLU A 33 1.84 6.30 4.65
CA GLU A 33 3.20 6.40 5.14
C GLU A 33 3.31 5.62 6.44
N ASP A 34 4.36 4.80 6.59
CA ASP A 34 4.57 3.96 7.78
C ASP A 34 5.28 4.70 8.93
N GLY A 35 5.68 5.96 8.71
CA GLY A 35 6.46 6.77 9.64
C GLY A 35 7.95 6.40 9.71
N LYS A 36 8.40 5.35 9.00
CA LYS A 36 9.82 4.96 8.89
C LYS A 36 10.42 5.31 7.54
N GLY A 37 9.78 6.22 6.80
CA GLY A 37 10.22 6.69 5.49
C GLY A 37 9.69 5.86 4.33
N ASN A 38 8.91 4.79 4.57
CA ASN A 38 8.22 4.08 3.51
C ASN A 38 6.88 4.76 3.21
N LYS A 39 6.72 5.22 1.99
CA LYS A 39 5.48 5.79 1.46
C LYS A 39 4.94 4.90 0.36
N ALA A 40 3.62 4.80 0.29
CA ALA A 40 2.94 4.23 -0.85
C ALA A 40 1.77 5.11 -1.28
N LYS A 41 1.47 5.10 -2.57
CA LYS A 41 0.38 5.87 -3.15
C LYS A 41 -0.36 4.98 -4.15
N LEU A 42 -1.65 4.83 -3.93
CA LEU A 42 -2.55 4.10 -4.82
C LEU A 42 -3.39 5.11 -5.58
N SER A 43 -3.55 4.89 -6.88
CA SER A 43 -4.40 5.72 -7.73
C SER A 43 -5.16 4.82 -8.71
N ARG A 44 -6.48 4.99 -8.77
CA ARG A 44 -7.33 4.27 -9.72
C ARG A 44 -7.19 4.94 -11.08
N GLN A 45 -6.84 4.15 -12.08
CA GLN A 45 -6.73 4.61 -13.47
C GLN A 45 -8.06 4.37 -14.20
N LYS A 46 -8.24 5.03 -15.35
CA LYS A 46 -9.45 4.97 -16.18
C LYS A 46 -9.81 3.57 -16.69
N GLU A 47 -8.87 2.62 -16.65
CA GLU A 47 -9.06 1.24 -17.10
C GLU A 47 -9.33 0.26 -15.94
N ASN A 48 -9.74 0.77 -14.78
CA ASN A 48 -9.90 0.00 -13.54
C ASN A 48 -8.58 -0.62 -13.01
N THR A 49 -7.45 -0.24 -13.60
CA THR A 49 -6.12 -0.61 -13.14
C THR A 49 -5.73 0.24 -11.92
N ILE A 50 -5.18 -0.40 -10.90
CA ILE A 50 -4.66 0.29 -9.72
C ILE A 50 -3.17 0.51 -9.91
N LYS A 51 -2.77 1.78 -9.94
CA LYS A 51 -1.35 2.14 -9.91
C LYS A 51 -0.91 2.27 -8.46
N VAL A 52 0.06 1.45 -8.05
CA VAL A 52 0.71 1.55 -6.74
C VAL A 52 2.13 2.09 -6.94
N GLU A 53 2.43 3.22 -6.31
CA GLU A 53 3.75 3.85 -6.35
C GLU A 53 4.36 3.80 -4.96
N TYR A 54 5.53 3.19 -4.85
CA TYR A 54 6.32 3.17 -3.62
C TYR A 54 7.37 4.27 -3.66
N THR A 55 7.48 5.02 -2.58
CA THR A 55 8.52 6.03 -2.43
C THR A 55 9.21 5.80 -1.09
N SER A 56 10.47 5.37 -1.14
CA SER A 56 11.28 5.22 0.07
C SER A 56 12.15 6.46 0.20
N THR A 57 12.08 7.11 1.35
CA THR A 57 12.98 8.24 1.65
C THR A 57 14.29 7.64 2.17
N THR A 58 15.05 6.98 1.30
CA THR A 58 16.43 6.61 1.62
C THR A 58 17.27 7.86 1.40
N THR A 59 17.43 8.66 2.44
CA THR A 59 18.52 9.63 2.47
C THR A 59 19.81 8.81 2.61
N LEU A 60 20.50 8.59 1.48
CA LEU A 60 21.89 8.13 1.46
C LEU A 60 22.81 9.18 2.08
#